data_AF-A0A9D5SIV7-F1
#
_entry.id   AF-A0A9D5SIV7-F1
#
_cell.length_a   1.000
_cell.length_b   1.000
_cell.length_c   1.000
_cell.angle_alpha   90.00
_cell.angle_beta   90.00
_cell.angle_gamma   90.00
#
_symmetry.space_group_name_H-M   'P 1'
#
loop_
_entity.id
_entity.type
_entity.pdbx_description
1 polymer ?
#
loop_
_entity_poly.entity_id
_entity_poly.type
_entity_poly.pdbx_seq_one_letter_code
_entity_poly.pdbx_strand_id
1 'polypeptide(L)' 'MSKKNIAQWYEILERDPLLRQKALAFQKIYPEQEQVIDAFIALASENGCDFTFQEFMEYMYDHAEEVK' A
#
# COMPACT_ATOMS: atom_id res chain seq x y z
N MET A 1 2.64 2.31 -15.32
CA MET A 1 2.77 3.48 -14.41
C MET A 1 2.56 3.09 -12.96
N SER A 2 1.63 2.19 -12.66
CA SER A 2 1.22 1.90 -11.28
C SER A 2 2.30 1.34 -10.32
N LYS A 3 3.20 0.45 -10.78
CA LYS A 3 4.33 -0.02 -9.96
C LYS A 3 5.22 1.11 -9.43
N LYS A 4 5.39 2.20 -10.20
CA LYS A 4 6.17 3.37 -9.77
C LYS A 4 5.45 4.13 -8.64
N ASN A 5 4.13 4.23 -8.71
CA ASN A 5 3.33 4.88 -7.65
C ASN A 5 3.33 4.05 -6.37
N ILE A 6 3.27 2.72 -6.48
CA ILE A 6 3.39 1.81 -5.33
C ILE A 6 4.77 1.94 -4.69
N ALA A 7 5.85 1.93 -5.49
CA ALA A 7 7.21 2.14 -4.97
C ALA A 7 7.37 3.50 -4.28
N GLN A 8 6.90 4.57 -4.93
CA GLN A 8 6.91 5.92 -4.36
C GLN A 8 6.11 6.00 -3.05
N TRP A 9 4.98 5.29 -2.98
CA TRP A 9 4.18 5.21 -1.76
C TRP A 9 4.96 4.55 -0.62
N TYR A 10 5.65 3.44 -0.88
CA TYR A 10 6.53 2.82 0.11
C TYR A 10 7.66 3.77 0.55
N GLU A 11 8.29 4.52 -0.36
CA GLU A 11 9.29 5.53 0.00
C GLU A 11 8.72 6.63 0.92
N ILE A 12 7.47 7.06 0.71
CA ILE A 12 6.78 8.03 1.58
C ILE A 12 6.58 7.43 2.97
N LEU A 13 6.11 6.18 3.06
CA LEU A 13 5.92 5.49 4.34
C LEU A 13 7.24 5.29 5.11
N GLU A 14 8.36 5.09 4.42
CA GLU A 14 9.67 5.00 5.07
C GLU A 14 10.14 6.35 5.62
N ARG A 15 9.83 7.45 4.92
CA ARG A 15 10.22 8.81 5.32
C ARG A 15 9.30 9.43 6.38
N ASP A 16 8.04 9.03 6.43
CA ASP A 16 7.05 9.51 7.40
C ASP A 16 6.56 8.38 8.33
N PRO A 17 7.12 8.29 9.55
CA PRO A 17 6.73 7.28 10.54
C PRO A 17 5.26 7.38 10.98
N LEU A 18 4.64 8.56 10.94
CA LEU A 18 3.24 8.74 11.32
C LEU A 18 2.31 8.15 10.27
N LEU A 19 2.60 8.38 8.98
CA LEU A 19 1.86 7.75 7.89
C LEU A 19 2.03 6.23 7.91
N ARG A 20 3.24 5.73 8.18
CA ARG A 20 3.49 4.30 8.36
C ARG A 20 2.70 3.71 9.51
N GLN A 21 2.66 4.38 10.66
CA GLN A 21 1.89 3.91 11.80
C GLN A 21 0.38 3.90 11.49
N LYS A 22 -0.14 4.92 10.78
CA LYS A 22 -1.53 4.98 10.32
C LYS A 22 -1.85 3.80 9.40
N ALA A 23 -1.02 3.53 8.41
CA ALA A 23 -1.18 2.41 7.49
C ALA A 23 -1.18 1.05 8.21
N LEU A 24 -0.27 0.84 9.17
CA LEU A 24 -0.22 -0.40 9.96
C LEU A 24 -1.42 -0.55 10.90
N ALA A 25 -2.01 0.55 11.37
CA ALA A 25 -3.19 0.50 12.24
C ALA A 25 -4.42 -0.05 11.52
N PHE A 26 -4.51 0.06 10.19
CA PHE A 26 -5.64 -0.48 9.42
C PHE A 26 -5.87 -1.98 9.66
N GLN A 27 -4.79 -2.76 9.83
CA GLN A 27 -4.88 -4.20 10.15
C GLN A 27 -5.60 -4.50 11.47
N LYS A 28 -5.67 -3.53 12.39
CA LYS A 28 -6.37 -3.66 13.68
C LYS A 28 -7.78 -3.07 13.64
N ILE A 29 -8.04 -2.16 12.70
CA ILE A 29 -9.30 -1.43 12.58
C ILE A 29 -10.29 -2.22 11.74
N TYR A 30 -9.82 -2.80 10.63
CA TYR A 30 -10.67 -3.51 9.69
C TYR A 30 -10.58 -5.03 9.90
N PRO A 31 -11.73 -5.73 9.98
CA PRO A 31 -11.77 -7.18 10.18
C PRO A 31 -11.40 -7.97 8.92
N GLU A 32 -11.62 -7.39 7.73
CA GLU A 32 -11.41 -8.06 6.45
C GLU A 32 -10.16 -7.51 5.75
N GLN A 33 -9.37 -8.41 5.16
CA GLN A 33 -8.12 -8.05 4.48
C GLN A 33 -8.38 -7.12 3.28
N GLU A 34 -9.47 -7.32 2.54
CA GLU A 34 -9.86 -6.44 1.44
C GLU A 34 -10.07 -5.00 1.92
N GLN A 35 -10.76 -4.80 3.04
CA GLN A 35 -10.98 -3.48 3.64
C GLN A 35 -9.67 -2.82 4.12
N VAL A 36 -8.72 -3.61 4.63
CA VAL A 36 -7.38 -3.10 4.97
C VAL A 36 -6.66 -2.58 3.74
N ILE A 37 -6.72 -3.34 2.63
CA ILE A 37 -6.07 -2.97 1.37
C ILE A 37 -6.75 -1.74 0.75
N ASP A 38 -8.08 -1.68 0.77
CA ASP A 38 -8.83 -0.52 0.27
C ASP A 38 -8.49 0.76 1.06
N ALA A 39 -8.43 0.67 2.39
CA ALA A 39 -8.02 1.79 3.24
C ALA A 39 -6.56 2.21 2.98
N PHE A 40 -5.68 1.25 2.72
CA PHE A 40 -4.28 1.50 2.36
C PHE A 40 -4.16 2.21 1.02
N ILE A 41 -4.91 1.78 0.00
CA ILE A 41 -4.96 2.40 -1.33
C ILE A 41 -5.54 3.82 -1.25
N ALA A 42 -6.63 4.00 -0.52
CA ALA A 42 -7.23 5.32 -0.32
C ALA A 42 -6.23 6.27 0.33
N LEU A 43 -5.49 5.81 1.35
CA LEU A 43 -4.44 6.60 1.99
C LEU A 43 -3.31 6.96 1.01
N ALA A 44 -2.93 6.05 0.11
CA ALA A 44 -1.92 6.34 -0.90
C ALA A 44 -2.40 7.42 -1.89
N SER A 45 -3.65 7.34 -2.33
CA SER A 45 -4.29 8.34 -3.21
C SER A 45 -4.36 9.73 -2.55
N GLU A 46 -4.71 9.80 -1.25
CA GLU A 46 -4.65 11.04 -0.46
C GLU A 46 -3.26 11.71 -0.45
N ASN A 47 -2.21 10.92 -0.64
CA ASN A 47 -0.81 11.36 -0.67
C ASN A 47 -0.24 11.48 -2.10
N GLY A 48 -1.10 11.45 -3.12
CA GLY A 48 -0.71 11.63 -4.52
C GLY A 48 -0.09 10.40 -5.18
N CYS A 49 -0.30 9.22 -4.61
CA CYS A 49 0.13 7.93 -5.16
C CYS A 49 -1.10 7.09 -5.53
N ASP A 50 -1.62 7.32 -6.74
CA ASP A 50 -2.80 6.60 -7.23
C ASP A 50 -2.41 5.22 -7.80
N PHE A 51 -3.03 4.17 -7.27
CA PHE A 51 -3.00 2.81 -7.79
C PHE A 51 -4.27 2.06 -7.39
N THR A 52 -4.61 1.00 -8.10
CA THR A 52 -5.80 0.18 -7.85
C THR A 52 -5.46 -1.06 -7.03
N PHE A 53 -6.50 -1.73 -6.52
CA PHE A 53 -6.38 -3.02 -5.85
C PHE A 53 -5.67 -4.05 -6.73
N GLN A 54 -6.07 -4.17 -7.99
CA GLN A 54 -5.47 -5.12 -8.92
C GLN A 54 -3.97 -4.84 -9.11
N GLU A 55 -3.60 -3.58 -9.32
CA GLU A 55 -2.20 -3.20 -9.52
C GLU A 55 -1.35 -3.42 -8.26
N PHE A 56 -1.94 -3.20 -7.09
CA PHE A 56 -1.29 -3.51 -5.81
C PHE A 56 -1.08 -5.02 -5.64
N MET A 57 -2.08 -5.83 -5.95
CA MET A 57 -1.96 -7.30 -5.89
C MET A 57 -0.92 -7.81 -6.88
N GLU A 58 -0.94 -7.35 -8.13
CA GLU A 58 0.09 -7.68 -9.14
C GLU A 58 1.49 -7.33 -8.64
N TYR A 59 1.68 -6.15 -8.05
CA TYR A 59 2.95 -5.75 -7.46
C TYR A 59 3.40 -6.70 -6.33
N MET A 60 2.49 -7.08 -5.44
CA MET A 60 2.78 -8.00 -4.34
C MET A 60 3.15 -9.40 -4.82
N TYR A 61 2.47 -9.90 -5.86
CA TYR A 61 2.82 -11.19 -6.49
C TYR A 61 4.21 -11.15 -7.12
N ASP A 62 4.51 -10.11 -7.89
CA ASP A 62 5.81 -9.95 -8.55
C ASP A 62 6.97 -9.89 -7.53
N HIS A 63 6.78 -9.16 -6.43
CA HIS A 63 7.81 -9.06 -5.37
C HIS A 63 7.89 -10.32 -4.49
N ALA A 64 6.83 -11.11 -4.40
CA ALA A 64 6.85 -12.38 -3.68
C ALA A 64 7.66 -13.46 -4.43
N GLU A 65 7.73 -13.37 -5.77
CA GLU A 65 8.56 -14.29 -6.58
C GLU A 65 10.06 -13.95 -6.56
N GLU A 66 10.45 -12.70 -6.29
CA GLU A 66 11.87 -12.29 -6.19
C GLU A 66 12.59 -12.80 -4.92
N VAL A 67 11.89 -13.41 -3.96
CA VAL A 67 12.49 -13.95 -2.71
C VAL A 67 12.80 -15.45 -2.79
N LYS A 68 12.89 -16.04 -3.99
CA LYS A 68 13.29 -17.46 -4.19
C LYS A 68 14.74 -17.63 -4.59
#